data_AF-A0A140NLW8-F1
#
_entry.id   AF-A0A140NLW8-F1
#
_cell.length_a   1.000
_cell.length_b   1.000
_cell.length_c   1.000
_cell.angle_alpha   90.00
_cell.angle_beta   90.00
_cell.angle_gamma   90.00
#
_symmetry.space_group_name_H-M   'P 1'
#
loop_
_entity.id
_entity.type
_entity.pdbx_description
1 polymer ?
#
loop_
_entity_poly.entity_id
_entity_poly.type
_entity_poly.pdbx_seq_one_letter_code
_entity_poly.pdbx_strand_id
1 'polypeptide(L)'
;MKYRHVIWLLLFCVFSSGSWATQRIQLPALGSDRVLDRAGLLSESQYHTLNSQLLNFEKQRGDGTQFVVYIVPTTGNETIEQFSLRAFNRWGLGQKGKNNGVLLVVSIDDRNMRFEVGYGYEGVMTDAIAGRIIRQSMIPDFKDNQYYAGIQNGVSRAINVMNEAPDYQMGEVHNGIVLPKSVEHYKLFYFISFIAAYFTMLFYGTKKRRLYLEKEIYSIEYASKSKRAKKQKQLAKLKKYYQYKYYFPSLFSTLLMTILYYLALMLLAIWLEGDFSPILFLFVALFFVVGSMFATPILFLVIHTISPTYRQQRREWHDICRYYYLPSSSFSSSDFSSSSSSSSSSSDSSSGGGGGSSGGGGASGSW
;
A
#
# COMPACT_ATOMS: atom_id res chain seq x y z
N MET A 1 -8.29 60.46 -41.27
CA MET A 1 -7.28 59.39 -41.15
C MET A 1 -6.94 59.10 -39.67
N LYS A 2 -7.86 58.55 -38.86
CA LYS A 2 -7.58 58.28 -37.42
C LYS A 2 -7.83 56.85 -36.95
N TYR A 3 -8.32 55.94 -37.81
CA TYR A 3 -8.62 54.55 -37.44
C TYR A 3 -7.95 53.48 -38.31
N ARG A 4 -7.12 53.87 -39.29
CA ARG A 4 -6.43 52.94 -40.20
C ARG A 4 -5.40 52.05 -39.47
N HIS A 5 -4.80 52.53 -38.38
CA HIS A 5 -3.83 51.76 -37.60
C HIS A 5 -4.49 50.79 -36.60
N VAL A 6 -5.71 51.08 -36.14
CA VAL A 6 -6.46 50.22 -35.22
C VAL A 6 -6.99 48.98 -35.94
N ILE A 7 -7.37 49.11 -37.21
CA ILE A 7 -7.82 47.99 -38.06
C ILE A 7 -6.67 47.02 -38.37
N TRP A 8 -5.45 47.51 -38.58
CA TRP A 8 -4.26 46.66 -38.76
C TRP A 8 -3.82 45.93 -37.47
N LEU A 9 -4.00 46.56 -36.30
CA LEU A 9 -3.72 45.94 -35.00
C LEU A 9 -4.74 44.85 -34.63
N LEU A 10 -6.02 45.05 -34.96
CA LEU A 10 -7.06 44.03 -34.76
C LEU A 10 -6.91 42.85 -35.74
N LEU A 11 -6.49 43.09 -36.99
CA LEU A 11 -6.16 42.02 -37.95
C LEU A 11 -4.90 41.22 -37.56
N PHE A 12 -3.93 41.85 -36.90
CA PHE A 12 -2.72 41.17 -36.40
C PHE A 12 -3.00 40.29 -35.16
N CYS A 13 -3.92 40.72 -34.28
CA CYS A 13 -4.34 39.91 -33.13
C CYS A 13 -5.18 38.68 -33.52
N VAL A 14 -5.97 38.73 -34.59
CA VAL A 14 -6.76 37.58 -35.07
C VAL A 14 -5.88 36.53 -35.77
N PHE A 15 -4.71 36.91 -36.30
CA PHE A 15 -3.78 35.97 -36.95
C PHE A 15 -2.83 35.25 -35.98
N SER A 16 -2.82 35.63 -34.70
CA SER A 16 -1.90 35.11 -33.69
C SER A 16 -2.48 33.94 -32.87
N SER A 17 -3.75 33.59 -33.08
CA SER A 17 -4.39 32.42 -32.47
C SER A 17 -4.24 31.19 -33.37
N GLY A 18 -3.05 30.95 -33.91
CA GLY A 18 -2.70 29.62 -34.36
C GLY A 18 -2.64 28.75 -33.11
N SER A 19 -3.74 28.07 -32.77
CA SER A 19 -3.66 26.93 -31.88
C SER A 19 -2.69 25.96 -32.52
N TRP A 20 -1.48 25.86 -31.99
CA TRP A 20 -0.58 24.75 -32.28
C TRP A 20 -1.29 23.51 -31.75
N ALA A 21 -2.19 22.95 -32.55
CA ALA A 21 -2.78 21.67 -32.26
C ALA A 21 -1.59 20.71 -32.18
N THR A 22 -1.28 20.23 -30.98
CA THR A 22 -0.25 19.23 -30.78
C THR A 22 -0.66 18.03 -31.62
N GLN A 23 0.00 17.82 -32.76
CA GLN A 23 -0.32 16.75 -33.69
C GLN A 23 0.03 15.43 -33.02
N ARG A 24 -0.98 14.83 -32.37
CA ARG A 24 -0.86 13.51 -31.75
C ARG A 24 -0.88 12.46 -32.85
N ILE A 25 0.01 11.47 -32.73
CA ILE A 25 0.03 10.33 -33.63
C ILE A 25 -1.28 9.55 -33.46
N GLN A 26 -1.99 9.32 -34.57
CA GLN A 26 -3.22 8.57 -34.56
C GLN A 26 -2.93 7.09 -34.31
N LEU A 27 -3.63 6.51 -33.34
CA LEU A 27 -3.52 5.08 -33.05
C LEU A 27 -4.40 4.29 -34.03
N PRO A 28 -3.86 3.23 -34.66
CA PRO A 28 -4.67 2.35 -35.50
C PRO A 28 -5.70 1.60 -34.66
N ALA A 29 -6.74 1.09 -35.32
CA ALA A 29 -7.63 0.12 -34.69
C ALA A 29 -6.86 -1.17 -34.37
N LEU A 30 -7.09 -1.74 -33.19
CA LEU A 30 -6.56 -3.06 -32.86
C LEU A 30 -7.40 -4.11 -33.60
N GLY A 31 -6.75 -4.88 -34.47
CA GLY A 31 -7.35 -5.99 -35.19
C GLY A 31 -7.28 -7.30 -34.38
N SER A 32 -7.28 -8.42 -35.09
CA SER A 32 -7.04 -9.75 -34.50
C SER A 32 -5.58 -9.98 -34.11
N ASP A 33 -4.65 -9.27 -34.73
CA ASP A 33 -3.23 -9.43 -34.49
C ASP A 33 -2.78 -8.84 -33.16
N ARG A 34 -1.65 -9.33 -32.69
CA ARG A 34 -0.95 -8.91 -31.47
C ARG A 34 0.36 -8.19 -31.75
N VAL A 35 0.81 -8.17 -32.99
CA VAL A 35 1.95 -7.36 -33.42
C VAL A 35 1.48 -6.29 -34.38
N LEU A 36 1.81 -5.04 -34.07
CA LEU A 36 1.57 -3.89 -34.93
C LEU A 36 2.94 -3.25 -35.20
N ASP A 37 3.46 -3.46 -36.40
CA ASP A 37 4.72 -2.84 -36.83
C ASP A 37 4.43 -1.68 -37.79
N ARG A 38 4.55 -0.45 -37.26
CA ARG A 38 4.43 0.79 -38.04
C ARG A 38 5.79 1.37 -38.40
N ALA A 39 6.88 0.80 -37.88
CA ALA A 39 8.23 1.19 -38.25
C ALA A 39 8.74 0.42 -39.49
N GLY A 40 8.08 -0.68 -39.86
CA GLY A 40 8.55 -1.54 -40.96
C GLY A 40 9.86 -2.23 -40.61
N LEU A 41 10.04 -2.53 -39.33
CA LEU A 41 11.26 -3.08 -38.74
C LEU A 41 11.37 -4.60 -38.97
N LEU A 42 10.24 -5.30 -38.93
CA LEU A 42 10.17 -6.76 -38.94
C LEU A 42 10.06 -7.29 -40.37
N SER A 43 10.77 -8.39 -40.66
CA SER A 43 10.47 -9.19 -41.83
C SER A 43 9.11 -9.89 -41.68
N GLU A 44 8.52 -10.33 -42.80
CA GLU A 44 7.26 -11.08 -42.79
C GLU A 44 7.33 -12.34 -41.91
N SER A 45 8.44 -13.09 -41.98
CA SER A 45 8.66 -14.28 -41.16
C SER A 45 8.78 -13.97 -39.66
N GLN A 46 9.48 -12.89 -39.31
CA GLN A 46 9.62 -12.40 -37.93
C GLN A 46 8.28 -11.95 -37.36
N TYR A 47 7.53 -11.18 -38.14
CA TYR A 47 6.18 -10.74 -37.80
C TYR A 47 5.27 -11.94 -37.50
N HIS A 48 5.18 -12.92 -38.41
CA HIS A 48 4.32 -14.09 -38.23
C HIS A 48 4.74 -14.95 -37.04
N THR A 49 6.05 -15.10 -36.81
CA THR A 49 6.58 -15.86 -35.67
C THR A 49 6.15 -15.22 -34.35
N LEU A 50 6.39 -13.91 -34.20
CA LEU A 50 6.06 -13.17 -32.98
C LEU A 50 4.55 -13.10 -32.75
N ASN A 51 3.77 -12.81 -33.80
CA ASN A 51 2.31 -12.74 -33.71
C ASN A 51 1.70 -14.08 -33.31
N SER A 52 2.19 -15.19 -33.90
CA SER A 52 1.72 -16.54 -33.57
C SER A 52 2.09 -16.93 -32.14
N GLN A 53 3.28 -16.55 -31.66
CA GLN A 53 3.68 -16.80 -30.27
C GLN A 53 2.74 -16.11 -29.28
N LEU A 54 2.41 -14.84 -29.49
CA LEU A 54 1.50 -14.09 -28.61
C LEU A 54 0.08 -14.69 -28.63
N LEU A 55 -0.45 -14.99 -29.82
CA LEU A 55 -1.78 -15.63 -29.94
C LEU A 55 -1.82 -17.02 -29.29
N ASN A 56 -0.77 -17.83 -29.46
CA ASN A 56 -0.68 -19.15 -28.83
C ASN A 56 -0.59 -19.04 -27.30
N PHE A 57 0.17 -18.07 -26.78
CA PHE A 57 0.23 -17.77 -25.35
C PHE A 57 -1.16 -17.42 -24.78
N GLU A 58 -1.88 -16.49 -25.40
CA GLU A 58 -3.24 -16.10 -24.97
C GLU A 58 -4.20 -17.31 -24.98
N LYS A 59 -4.14 -18.11 -26.05
CA LYS A 59 -4.97 -19.31 -26.21
C LYS A 59 -4.66 -20.39 -25.17
N GLN A 60 -3.38 -20.63 -24.88
CA GLN A 60 -2.97 -21.63 -23.89
C GLN A 60 -3.41 -21.25 -22.48
N ARG A 61 -3.39 -19.95 -22.14
CA ARG A 61 -3.88 -19.48 -20.85
C ARG A 61 -5.40 -19.60 -20.73
N GLY A 62 -6.14 -19.24 -21.77
CA GLY A 62 -7.61 -19.34 -21.79
C GLY A 62 -8.34 -18.45 -20.76
N ASP A 63 -7.64 -17.55 -20.09
CA ASP A 63 -8.15 -16.68 -19.02
C ASP A 63 -8.55 -15.28 -19.50
N GLY A 64 -8.48 -15.03 -20.81
CA GLY A 64 -8.79 -13.75 -21.45
C GLY A 64 -7.63 -12.76 -21.48
N THR A 65 -6.40 -13.24 -21.24
CA THR A 65 -5.18 -12.43 -21.32
C THR A 65 -4.98 -11.86 -22.71
N GLN A 66 -4.45 -10.63 -22.78
CA GLN A 66 -4.03 -10.02 -24.03
C GLN A 66 -2.63 -9.43 -23.91
N PHE A 67 -1.72 -9.79 -24.82
CA PHE A 67 -0.38 -9.24 -24.89
C PHE A 67 -0.10 -8.72 -26.30
N VAL A 68 0.04 -7.39 -26.43
CA VAL A 68 0.27 -6.68 -27.70
C VAL A 68 1.69 -6.10 -27.74
N VAL A 69 2.31 -6.16 -28.91
CA VAL A 69 3.56 -5.48 -29.25
C VAL A 69 3.27 -4.41 -30.28
N TYR A 70 3.63 -3.16 -29.99
CA TYR A 70 3.45 -2.02 -30.87
C TYR A 70 4.79 -1.34 -31.16
N ILE A 71 5.23 -1.41 -32.41
CA ILE A 71 6.47 -0.82 -32.89
C ILE A 71 6.12 0.40 -33.72
N VAL A 72 6.69 1.55 -33.36
CA VAL A 72 6.46 2.83 -34.03
C VAL A 72 7.78 3.51 -34.33
N PRO A 73 7.84 4.36 -35.38
CA PRO A 73 9.01 5.21 -35.62
C PRO A 73 9.25 6.16 -34.44
N THR A 74 8.23 6.94 -34.05
CA THR A 74 8.31 7.93 -32.96
C THR A 74 6.99 7.99 -32.17
N THR A 75 7.03 8.50 -30.94
CA THR A 75 5.85 8.91 -30.15
C THR A 75 5.47 10.37 -30.39
N GLY A 76 6.23 11.09 -31.21
CA GLY A 76 6.00 12.50 -31.53
C GLY A 76 6.23 13.39 -30.31
N ASN A 77 5.24 14.21 -29.95
CA ASN A 77 5.35 15.15 -28.83
C ASN A 77 4.94 14.54 -27.48
N GLU A 78 4.69 13.24 -27.41
CA GLU A 78 4.29 12.54 -26.17
C GLU A 78 5.45 11.73 -25.61
N THR A 79 5.53 11.64 -24.29
CA THR A 79 6.46 10.68 -23.66
C THR A 79 6.00 9.25 -23.94
N ILE A 80 6.93 8.29 -23.87
CA ILE A 80 6.62 6.88 -24.10
C ILE A 80 5.55 6.36 -23.11
N GLU A 81 5.53 6.88 -21.88
CA GLU A 81 4.51 6.60 -20.86
C GLU A 81 3.13 7.08 -21.29
N GLN A 82 3.01 8.35 -21.72
CA GLN A 82 1.74 8.92 -22.17
C GLN A 82 1.23 8.20 -23.42
N PHE A 83 2.13 7.91 -24.36
CA PHE A 83 1.79 7.24 -25.60
C PHE A 83 1.31 5.80 -25.37
N SER A 84 2.06 5.03 -24.57
CA SER A 84 1.73 3.63 -24.25
C SER A 84 0.43 3.51 -23.45
N LEU A 85 0.23 4.33 -22.42
CA LEU A 85 -1.00 4.35 -21.64
C LEU A 85 -2.22 4.69 -22.51
N ARG A 86 -2.08 5.68 -23.42
CA ARG A 86 -3.16 6.02 -24.35
C ARG A 86 -3.46 4.86 -25.30
N ALA A 87 -2.45 4.18 -25.83
CA ALA A 87 -2.63 3.01 -26.68
C ALA A 87 -3.32 1.87 -25.94
N PHE A 88 -2.85 1.56 -24.73
CA PHE A 88 -3.43 0.55 -23.84
C PHE A 88 -4.91 0.80 -23.58
N ASN A 89 -5.27 2.04 -23.21
CA ASN A 89 -6.65 2.42 -22.91
C ASN A 89 -7.53 2.48 -24.16
N ARG A 90 -7.00 2.96 -25.29
CA ARG A 90 -7.74 3.02 -26.57
C ARG A 90 -8.13 1.64 -27.06
N TRP A 91 -7.24 0.67 -26.89
CA TRP A 91 -7.47 -0.71 -27.30
C TRP A 91 -8.19 -1.55 -26.26
N GLY A 92 -8.29 -1.07 -25.01
CA GLY A 92 -8.96 -1.77 -23.93
C GLY A 92 -8.34 -3.14 -23.67
N LEU A 93 -7.01 -3.20 -23.60
CA LEU A 93 -6.29 -4.47 -23.49
C LEU A 93 -6.61 -5.22 -22.20
N GLY A 94 -6.95 -6.49 -22.36
CA GLY A 94 -7.35 -7.40 -21.28
C GLY A 94 -8.86 -7.52 -21.12
N GLN A 95 -9.28 -8.47 -20.28
CA GLN A 95 -10.69 -8.71 -19.99
C GLN A 95 -11.21 -7.72 -18.94
N LYS A 96 -12.39 -7.15 -19.19
CA LYS A 96 -13.10 -6.28 -18.24
C LYS A 96 -13.20 -6.94 -16.86
N GLY A 97 -12.74 -6.24 -15.83
CA GLY A 97 -12.75 -6.72 -14.44
C GLY A 97 -11.55 -7.58 -14.05
N LYS A 98 -10.80 -8.15 -15.01
CA LYS A 98 -9.54 -8.86 -14.74
C LYS A 98 -8.31 -7.99 -15.00
N ASN A 99 -8.40 -7.04 -15.94
CA ASN A 99 -7.31 -6.11 -16.29
C ASN A 99 -5.99 -6.86 -16.62
N ASN A 100 -6.09 -8.01 -17.28
CA ASN A 100 -4.98 -8.88 -17.68
C ASN A 100 -4.45 -8.54 -19.09
N GLY A 101 -4.24 -7.25 -19.33
CA GLY A 101 -3.63 -6.74 -20.56
C GLY A 101 -2.16 -6.42 -20.34
N VAL A 102 -1.31 -6.66 -21.34
CA VAL A 102 0.08 -6.22 -21.41
C VAL A 102 0.34 -5.60 -22.78
N LEU A 103 1.04 -4.48 -22.80
CA LEU A 103 1.49 -3.80 -24.02
C LEU A 103 2.99 -3.54 -23.94
N LEU A 104 3.72 -3.97 -24.96
CA LEU A 104 5.09 -3.51 -25.21
C LEU A 104 5.05 -2.46 -26.32
N VAL A 105 5.47 -1.23 -26.03
CA VAL A 105 5.69 -0.20 -27.03
C VAL A 105 7.19 -0.04 -27.27
N VAL A 106 7.60 -0.01 -28.54
CA VAL A 106 8.96 0.28 -28.96
C VAL A 106 8.93 1.45 -29.94
N SER A 107 9.60 2.55 -29.58
CA SER A 107 9.78 3.73 -30.41
C SER A 107 11.23 3.81 -30.91
N ILE A 108 11.42 3.57 -32.21
CA ILE A 108 12.75 3.35 -32.79
C ILE A 108 13.57 4.65 -32.87
N ASP A 109 12.98 5.72 -33.41
CA ASP A 109 13.64 7.01 -33.62
C ASP A 109 13.90 7.71 -32.27
N ASP A 110 12.99 7.55 -31.31
CA ASP A 110 13.14 8.12 -29.97
C ASP A 110 14.04 7.28 -29.06
N ARG A 111 14.46 6.09 -29.52
CA ARG A 111 15.25 5.11 -28.77
C ARG A 111 14.68 4.79 -27.39
N ASN A 112 13.35 4.63 -27.33
CA ASN A 112 12.62 4.39 -26.10
C ASN A 112 11.69 3.20 -26.23
N MET A 113 11.57 2.41 -25.16
CA MET A 113 10.62 1.30 -25.08
C MET A 113 9.94 1.28 -23.71
N ARG A 114 8.74 0.72 -23.66
CA ARG A 114 7.97 0.60 -22.42
C ARG A 114 7.08 -0.61 -22.42
N PHE A 115 7.03 -1.30 -21.28
CA PHE A 115 5.91 -2.18 -20.94
C PHE A 115 4.84 -1.37 -20.21
N GLU A 116 3.60 -1.48 -20.64
CA GLU A 116 2.41 -1.05 -19.91
C GLU A 116 1.64 -2.30 -19.50
N VAL A 117 1.43 -2.46 -18.20
CA VAL A 117 0.92 -3.68 -17.56
C VAL A 117 -0.40 -3.33 -16.86
N GLY A 118 -1.45 -4.09 -17.16
CA GLY A 118 -2.73 -3.93 -16.49
C GLY A 118 -2.68 -4.42 -15.04
N TYR A 119 -3.55 -3.87 -14.19
CA TYR A 119 -3.63 -4.21 -12.76
C TYR A 119 -3.69 -5.71 -12.45
N GLY A 120 -4.24 -6.52 -13.36
CA GLY A 120 -4.31 -7.97 -13.19
C GLY A 120 -2.94 -8.66 -13.15
N TYR A 121 -1.91 -8.00 -13.66
CA TYR A 121 -0.54 -8.51 -13.74
C TYR A 121 0.46 -7.81 -12.82
N GLU A 122 0.11 -6.72 -12.14
CA GLU A 122 1.06 -6.00 -11.25
C GLU A 122 1.69 -6.89 -10.17
N GLY A 123 0.94 -7.86 -9.65
CA GLY A 123 1.47 -8.79 -8.63
C GLY A 123 2.55 -9.74 -9.15
N VAL A 124 2.64 -9.93 -10.47
CA VAL A 124 3.53 -10.90 -11.12
C VAL A 124 4.58 -10.18 -11.97
N MET A 125 4.15 -9.24 -12.80
CA MET A 125 4.97 -8.41 -13.67
C MET A 125 4.96 -6.96 -13.14
N THR A 126 5.64 -6.75 -12.01
CA THR A 126 5.86 -5.42 -11.43
C THR A 126 6.70 -4.52 -12.35
N ASP A 127 6.67 -3.21 -12.13
CA ASP A 127 7.57 -2.24 -12.80
C ASP A 127 9.05 -2.64 -12.66
N ALA A 128 9.45 -3.16 -11.50
CA ALA A 128 10.81 -3.61 -11.28
C ALA A 128 11.19 -4.79 -12.20
N ILE A 129 10.26 -5.74 -12.38
CA ILE A 129 10.45 -6.90 -13.26
C ILE A 129 10.41 -6.48 -14.73
N ALA A 130 9.41 -5.71 -15.14
CA ALA A 130 9.31 -5.18 -16.49
C ALA A 130 10.57 -4.36 -16.87
N GLY A 131 11.05 -3.52 -15.95
CA GLY A 131 12.28 -2.74 -16.16
C GLY A 131 13.52 -3.61 -16.21
N ARG A 132 13.56 -4.72 -15.45
CA ARG A 132 14.63 -5.72 -15.53
C ARG A 132 14.65 -6.42 -16.89
N ILE A 133 13.48 -6.81 -17.41
CA ILE A 133 13.35 -7.40 -18.75
C ILE A 133 13.90 -6.46 -19.81
N ILE A 134 13.49 -5.18 -19.78
CA ILE A 134 14.00 -4.17 -20.70
C ILE A 134 15.53 -4.07 -20.61
N ARG A 135 16.08 -3.87 -19.40
CA ARG A 135 17.52 -3.65 -19.20
C ARG A 135 18.39 -4.86 -19.52
N GLN A 136 17.93 -6.07 -19.22
CA GLN A 136 18.76 -7.28 -19.32
C GLN A 136 18.50 -8.09 -20.60
N SER A 137 17.29 -8.02 -21.16
CA SER A 137 16.88 -8.88 -22.28
C SER A 137 16.61 -8.11 -23.58
N MET A 138 16.41 -6.79 -23.52
CA MET A 138 16.11 -5.99 -24.71
C MET A 138 17.24 -5.02 -25.05
N ILE A 139 17.62 -4.14 -24.12
CA ILE A 139 18.59 -3.07 -24.36
C ILE A 139 19.94 -3.57 -24.94
N PRO A 140 20.53 -4.70 -24.50
CA PRO A 140 21.77 -5.20 -25.10
C PRO A 140 21.65 -5.44 -26.61
N ASP A 141 20.62 -6.16 -27.04
CA ASP A 141 20.37 -6.44 -28.46
C ASP A 141 20.07 -5.15 -29.25
N PHE A 142 19.34 -4.22 -28.65
CA PHE A 142 19.02 -2.93 -29.27
C PHE A 142 20.25 -2.04 -29.47
N LYS A 143 21.24 -2.10 -28.58
CA LYS A 143 22.53 -1.40 -28.75
C LYS A 143 23.32 -1.94 -29.94
N ASP A 144 23.18 -3.23 -30.21
CA ASP A 144 23.81 -3.91 -31.35
C ASP A 144 22.95 -3.86 -32.63
N ASN A 145 21.88 -3.04 -32.64
CA ASN A 145 20.89 -2.93 -33.71
C ASN A 145 20.15 -4.24 -34.06
N GLN A 146 20.16 -5.21 -33.13
CA GLN A 146 19.46 -6.48 -33.23
C GLN A 146 18.02 -6.34 -32.70
N TYR A 147 17.23 -5.43 -33.29
CA TYR A 147 15.93 -5.04 -32.75
C TYR A 147 14.93 -6.20 -32.61
N TYR A 148 14.82 -7.06 -33.63
CA TYR A 148 13.94 -8.23 -33.54
C TYR A 148 14.35 -9.19 -32.41
N ALA A 149 15.66 -9.45 -32.26
CA ALA A 149 16.16 -10.32 -31.19
C ALA A 149 15.79 -9.75 -29.81
N GLY A 150 15.99 -8.45 -29.60
CA GLY A 150 15.63 -7.80 -28.35
C GLY A 150 14.12 -7.84 -28.07
N ILE A 151 13.27 -7.61 -29.08
CA ILE A 151 11.80 -7.72 -28.93
C ILE A 151 11.41 -9.15 -28.59
N GLN A 152 11.93 -10.13 -29.32
CA GLN A 152 11.64 -11.55 -29.14
C GLN A 152 12.07 -12.04 -27.74
N ASN A 153 13.25 -11.64 -27.29
CA ASN A 153 13.78 -11.96 -25.97
C ASN A 153 12.95 -11.31 -24.86
N GLY A 154 12.60 -10.03 -25.02
CA GLY A 154 11.72 -9.31 -24.10
C GLY A 154 10.34 -9.95 -23.98
N VAL A 155 9.71 -10.28 -25.10
CA VAL A 155 8.39 -10.95 -25.15
C VAL A 155 8.45 -12.34 -24.53
N SER A 156 9.46 -13.14 -24.87
CA SER A 156 9.61 -14.49 -24.31
C SER A 156 9.84 -14.45 -22.79
N ARG A 157 10.64 -13.50 -22.30
CA ARG A 157 10.86 -13.32 -20.86
C ARG A 157 9.59 -12.84 -20.14
N ALA A 158 8.84 -11.93 -20.74
CA ALA A 158 7.56 -11.47 -20.20
C ALA A 158 6.54 -12.61 -20.12
N ILE A 159 6.43 -13.44 -21.17
CA ILE A 159 5.57 -14.64 -21.18
C ILE A 159 5.95 -15.60 -20.07
N ASN A 160 7.24 -15.88 -19.88
CA ASN A 160 7.71 -16.77 -18.81
C ASN A 160 7.33 -16.22 -17.43
N VAL A 161 7.57 -14.93 -17.17
CA VAL A 161 7.15 -14.27 -15.92
C VAL A 161 5.64 -14.41 -15.69
N MET A 162 4.83 -14.17 -16.73
CA MET A 162 3.37 -14.31 -16.63
C MET A 162 2.91 -15.75 -16.41
N ASN A 163 3.65 -16.75 -16.91
CA ASN A 163 3.36 -18.18 -16.73
C ASN A 163 3.88 -18.77 -15.41
N GLU A 164 4.95 -18.21 -14.84
CA GLU A 164 5.49 -18.59 -13.53
C GLU A 164 4.62 -18.11 -12.36
N ALA A 165 3.58 -17.31 -12.64
CA ALA A 165 2.57 -16.95 -11.65
C ALA A 165 1.86 -18.21 -11.13
N PRO A 166 1.93 -18.56 -9.81
CA PRO A 166 1.00 -19.53 -9.25
C PRO A 166 -0.41 -19.02 -9.53
N ASP A 167 -1.32 -19.91 -9.92
CA ASP A 167 -2.70 -19.61 -10.32
C ASP A 167 -3.33 -18.56 -9.39
N TYR A 168 -3.19 -17.28 -9.74
CA TYR A 168 -3.54 -16.15 -8.88
C TYR A 168 -5.05 -15.99 -8.99
N GLN A 169 -5.74 -16.82 -8.22
CA GLN A 169 -7.17 -16.72 -7.95
C GLN A 169 -7.43 -15.32 -7.40
N MET A 170 -7.84 -14.40 -8.27
CA MET A 170 -8.23 -13.02 -7.95
C MET A 170 -9.16 -13.03 -6.73
N GLY A 171 -8.78 -12.31 -5.67
CA GLY A 171 -9.69 -12.05 -4.55
C GLY A 171 -10.85 -11.17 -5.03
N GLU A 172 -12.05 -11.40 -4.49
CA GLU A 172 -13.22 -10.62 -4.84
C GLU A 172 -13.00 -9.12 -4.58
N VAL A 173 -13.37 -8.30 -5.57
CA VAL A 173 -13.27 -6.84 -5.52
C VAL A 173 -14.30 -6.31 -4.52
N HIS A 174 -13.83 -5.93 -3.32
CA HIS A 174 -14.62 -5.10 -2.41
C HIS A 174 -14.07 -3.66 -2.45
N ASN A 175 -14.88 -2.71 -2.94
CA ASN A 175 -14.69 -1.27 -2.82
C ASN A 175 -13.32 -0.72 -3.27
N GLY A 176 -12.83 -1.13 -4.45
CA GLY A 176 -11.75 -0.42 -5.15
C GLY A 176 -10.36 -0.47 -4.49
N ILE A 177 -10.19 -1.25 -3.42
CA ILE A 177 -8.89 -1.51 -2.79
C ILE A 177 -8.59 -3.00 -2.97
N VAL A 178 -7.76 -3.34 -3.95
CA VAL A 178 -7.26 -4.71 -4.11
C VAL A 178 -6.17 -4.92 -3.06
N LEU A 179 -6.55 -5.45 -1.91
CA LEU A 179 -5.57 -5.97 -0.95
C LEU A 179 -5.01 -7.27 -1.54
N PRO A 180 -3.68 -7.42 -1.73
CA PRO A 180 -3.14 -8.67 -2.22
C PRO A 180 -3.55 -9.79 -1.25
N LYS A 181 -3.88 -10.99 -1.76
CA LYS A 181 -4.25 -12.16 -0.93
C LYS A 181 -3.22 -12.46 0.18
N SER A 182 -1.97 -12.02 0.01
CA SER A 182 -0.94 -12.05 1.06
C SER A 182 -1.36 -11.32 2.35
N VAL A 183 -2.10 -10.22 2.26
CA VAL A 183 -2.61 -9.44 3.40
C VAL A 183 -3.60 -10.24 4.25
N GLU A 184 -4.35 -11.18 3.68
CA GLU A 184 -5.24 -12.03 4.47
C GLU A 184 -4.48 -12.96 5.41
N HIS A 185 -3.35 -13.52 4.95
CA HIS A 185 -2.49 -14.34 5.81
C HIS A 185 -1.84 -13.50 6.93
N TYR A 186 -1.48 -12.24 6.64
CA TYR A 186 -0.92 -11.34 7.65
C TYR A 186 -1.96 -10.89 8.69
N LYS A 187 -3.26 -10.83 8.38
CA LYS A 187 -4.30 -10.49 9.36
C LYS A 187 -4.36 -11.50 10.51
N LEU A 188 -4.36 -12.79 10.18
CA LEU A 188 -4.38 -13.86 11.20
C LEU A 188 -3.08 -13.88 11.99
N PHE A 189 -1.93 -13.75 11.31
CA PHE A 189 -0.63 -13.66 11.97
C PHE A 189 -0.54 -12.45 12.92
N TYR A 190 -1.05 -11.29 12.50
CA TYR A 190 -1.16 -10.10 13.33
C TYR A 190 -2.02 -10.37 14.56
N PHE A 191 -3.19 -10.98 14.40
CA PHE A 191 -4.08 -11.28 15.51
C PHE A 191 -3.43 -12.22 16.54
N ILE A 192 -2.79 -13.30 16.06
CA ILE A 192 -2.10 -14.27 16.92
C ILE A 192 -0.91 -13.64 17.63
N SER A 193 -0.04 -12.93 16.89
CA SER A 193 1.15 -12.30 17.47
C SER A 193 0.80 -11.18 18.45
N PHE A 194 -0.27 -10.42 18.19
CA PHE A 194 -0.82 -9.43 19.11
C PHE A 194 -1.31 -10.06 20.42
N ILE A 195 -2.06 -11.16 20.34
CA ILE A 195 -2.50 -11.92 21.51
C ILE A 195 -1.29 -12.45 22.28
N ALA A 196 -0.30 -13.03 21.59
CA ALA A 196 0.92 -13.55 22.20
C ALA A 196 1.72 -12.45 22.91
N ALA A 197 1.87 -11.27 22.29
CA ALA A 197 2.53 -10.12 22.89
C ALA A 197 1.79 -9.64 24.16
N TYR A 198 0.45 -9.59 24.12
CA TYR A 198 -0.36 -9.25 25.28
C TYR A 198 -0.16 -10.24 26.44
N PHE A 199 -0.24 -11.55 26.17
CA PHE A 199 -0.04 -12.57 27.20
C PHE A 199 1.38 -12.55 27.77
N THR A 200 2.39 -12.41 26.92
CA THR A 200 3.78 -12.27 27.36
C THR A 200 3.93 -11.08 28.32
N MET A 201 3.29 -9.96 27.98
CA MET A 201 3.27 -8.78 28.84
C MET A 201 2.49 -9.01 30.15
N LEU A 202 1.39 -9.75 30.10
CA LEU A 202 0.63 -10.10 31.30
C LEU A 202 1.50 -10.90 32.27
N PHE A 203 2.24 -11.92 31.81
CA PHE A 203 3.11 -12.74 32.67
C PHE A 203 4.36 -11.98 33.14
N TYR A 204 5.09 -11.33 32.23
CA TYR A 204 6.32 -10.61 32.57
C TYR A 204 6.04 -9.36 33.42
N GLY A 205 5.01 -8.59 33.04
CA GLY A 205 4.54 -7.41 33.77
C GLY A 205 4.03 -7.75 35.16
N THR A 206 3.39 -8.91 35.32
CA THR A 206 2.98 -9.43 36.65
C THR A 206 4.19 -9.63 37.54
N LYS A 207 5.25 -10.31 37.07
CA LYS A 207 6.48 -10.51 37.85
C LYS A 207 7.12 -9.19 38.27
N LYS A 208 7.27 -8.24 37.32
CA LYS A 208 7.88 -6.93 37.59
C LYS A 208 7.07 -6.11 38.60
N ARG A 209 5.74 -6.06 38.46
CA ARG A 209 4.87 -5.31 39.39
C ARG A 209 4.83 -5.93 40.78
N ARG A 210 4.84 -7.25 40.85
CA ARG A 210 4.86 -7.96 42.13
C ARG A 210 6.14 -7.64 42.91
N LEU A 211 7.30 -7.63 42.26
CA LEU A 211 8.57 -7.19 42.85
C LEU A 211 8.54 -5.72 43.31
N TYR A 212 7.92 -4.83 42.53
CA TYR A 212 7.76 -3.42 42.92
C TYR A 212 6.88 -3.29 44.18
N LEU A 213 5.73 -3.97 44.20
CA LEU A 213 4.82 -3.97 45.34
C LEU A 213 5.48 -4.57 46.59
N GLU A 214 6.22 -5.65 46.45
CA GLU A 214 6.96 -6.30 47.54
C GLU A 214 8.00 -5.35 48.14
N LYS A 215 8.79 -4.67 47.30
CA LYS A 215 9.75 -3.65 47.75
C LYS A 215 9.08 -2.48 48.48
N GLU A 216 7.93 -2.02 47.99
CA GLU A 216 7.18 -0.91 48.60
C GLU A 216 6.52 -1.32 49.92
N ILE A 217 5.98 -2.54 50.01
CA ILE A 217 5.42 -3.09 51.24
C ILE A 217 6.53 -3.24 52.29
N TYR A 218 7.66 -3.83 51.90
CA TYR A 218 8.83 -4.00 52.76
C TYR A 218 9.36 -2.64 53.27
N SER A 219 9.51 -1.65 52.38
CA SER A 219 10.02 -0.33 52.77
C SER A 219 9.13 0.38 53.81
N ILE A 220 7.82 0.15 53.79
CA ILE A 220 6.87 0.72 54.75
C ILE A 220 6.81 -0.08 56.05
N GLU A 221 6.89 -1.42 55.99
CA GLU A 221 6.83 -2.28 57.19
C GLU A 221 8.00 -2.09 58.13
N TYR A 222 9.19 -1.90 57.57
CA TYR A 222 10.46 -1.71 58.28
C TYR A 222 10.80 -0.22 58.51
N ALA A 223 9.93 0.71 58.13
CA ALA A 223 10.10 2.13 58.44
C ALA A 223 9.92 2.41 59.95
N SER A 224 10.47 3.53 60.42
CA SER A 224 10.30 3.98 61.81
C SER A 224 8.81 4.05 62.22
N LYS A 225 8.52 3.80 63.50
CA LYS A 225 7.14 3.69 64.04
C LYS A 225 6.25 4.89 63.65
N SER A 226 6.80 6.11 63.67
CA SER A 226 6.10 7.34 63.26
C SER A 226 5.81 7.39 61.76
N LYS A 227 6.74 6.96 60.89
CA LYS A 227 6.55 6.89 59.44
C LYS A 227 5.55 5.79 59.05
N ARG A 228 5.62 4.64 59.72
CA ARG A 228 4.69 3.52 59.51
C ARG A 228 3.26 3.88 59.91
N ALA A 229 3.06 4.57 61.03
CA ALA A 229 1.74 5.05 61.45
C ALA A 229 1.10 5.99 60.40
N LYS A 230 1.90 6.93 59.84
CA LYS A 230 1.45 7.83 58.76
C LYS A 230 1.06 7.10 57.47
N LYS A 231 1.68 5.95 57.19
CA LYS A 231 1.43 5.14 55.97
C LYS A 231 0.58 3.89 56.21
N GLN A 232 -0.04 3.72 57.37
CA GLN A 232 -0.77 2.49 57.70
C GLN A 232 -1.93 2.20 56.74
N LYS A 233 -2.70 3.23 56.37
CA LYS A 233 -3.79 3.11 55.38
C LYS A 233 -3.27 2.72 53.99
N GLN A 234 -2.10 3.24 53.61
CA GLN A 234 -1.44 2.92 52.34
C GLN A 234 -0.93 1.48 52.33
N LEU A 235 -0.30 1.03 53.42
CA LEU A 235 0.16 -0.35 53.58
C LEU A 235 -1.00 -1.34 53.45
N ALA A 236 -2.15 -1.05 54.07
CA ALA A 236 -3.34 -1.88 53.95
C ALA A 236 -3.85 -1.97 52.49
N LYS A 237 -3.88 -0.85 51.77
CA LYS A 237 -4.24 -0.82 50.33
C LYS A 237 -3.26 -1.62 49.46
N LEU A 238 -1.96 -1.46 49.68
CA LEU A 238 -0.92 -2.18 48.94
C LEU A 238 -0.98 -3.69 49.20
N LYS A 239 -1.16 -4.11 50.46
CA LYS A 239 -1.33 -5.54 50.81
C LYS A 239 -2.57 -6.14 50.19
N LYS A 240 -3.68 -5.40 50.16
CA LYS A 240 -4.92 -5.82 49.48
C LYS A 240 -4.66 -6.02 47.99
N TYR A 241 -4.01 -5.05 47.35
CA TYR A 241 -3.67 -5.10 45.93
C TYR A 241 -2.63 -6.18 45.60
N TYR A 242 -1.76 -6.55 46.53
CA TYR A 242 -0.74 -7.59 46.34
C TYR A 242 -1.33 -9.01 46.16
N GLN A 243 -2.57 -9.24 46.60
CA GLN A 243 -3.22 -10.56 46.56
C GLN A 243 -3.57 -11.04 45.15
N TYR A 244 -3.54 -10.16 44.13
CA TYR A 244 -3.86 -10.58 42.77
C TYR A 244 -2.80 -11.50 42.19
N LYS A 245 -3.26 -12.61 41.59
CA LYS A 245 -2.41 -13.55 40.86
C LYS A 245 -1.78 -12.93 39.60
N TYR A 246 -2.50 -12.04 38.92
CA TYR A 246 -2.09 -11.36 37.70
C TYR A 246 -2.31 -9.85 37.78
N TYR A 247 -1.41 -9.08 37.16
CA TYR A 247 -1.50 -7.63 37.07
C TYR A 247 -1.67 -7.18 35.62
N PHE A 248 -2.86 -6.68 35.28
CA PHE A 248 -3.19 -6.29 33.91
C PHE A 248 -2.38 -5.08 33.42
N PRO A 249 -1.74 -5.13 32.24
CA PRO A 249 -0.90 -4.05 31.73
C PRO A 249 -1.70 -2.77 31.47
N SER A 250 -1.03 -1.61 31.39
CA SER A 250 -1.70 -0.35 31.05
C SER A 250 -1.82 -0.19 29.53
N LEU A 251 -2.86 0.52 29.08
CA LEU A 251 -3.11 0.83 27.66
C LEU A 251 -1.86 1.34 26.94
N PHE A 252 -1.21 2.35 27.53
CA PHE A 252 -0.01 2.95 26.96
C PHE A 252 1.15 1.95 26.86
N SER A 253 1.33 1.13 27.91
CA SER A 253 2.40 0.12 27.92
C SER A 253 2.17 -0.98 26.88
N THR A 254 0.92 -1.40 26.66
CA THR A 254 0.58 -2.38 25.62
C THR A 254 0.79 -1.80 24.23
N LEU A 255 0.34 -0.57 23.98
CA LEU A 255 0.52 0.14 22.72
C LEU A 255 2.00 0.25 22.33
N LEU A 256 2.82 0.82 23.23
CA LEU A 256 4.24 1.02 22.98
C LEU A 256 4.95 -0.30 22.67
N MET A 257 4.68 -1.35 23.44
CA MET A 257 5.32 -2.65 23.24
C MET A 257 4.88 -3.34 21.95
N THR A 258 3.61 -3.22 21.57
CA THR A 258 3.14 -3.76 20.28
C THR A 258 3.81 -3.04 19.11
N ILE A 259 3.96 -1.71 19.18
CA ILE A 259 4.66 -0.95 18.14
C ILE A 259 6.12 -1.37 18.03
N LEU A 260 6.83 -1.49 19.16
CA LEU A 260 8.23 -1.93 19.19
C LEU A 260 8.40 -3.37 18.68
N TYR A 261 7.47 -4.26 19.01
CA TYR A 261 7.48 -5.64 18.53
C TYR A 261 7.33 -5.72 17.01
N TYR A 262 6.38 -4.98 16.42
CA TYR A 262 6.23 -4.94 14.96
C TYR A 262 7.43 -4.30 14.28
N LEU A 263 7.99 -3.24 14.87
CA LEU A 263 9.21 -2.63 14.36
C LEU A 263 10.37 -3.64 14.36
N ALA A 264 10.50 -4.47 15.40
CA ALA A 264 11.52 -5.51 15.48
C ALA A 264 11.30 -6.65 14.47
N LEU A 265 10.08 -7.16 14.32
CA LEU A 265 9.75 -8.17 13.30
C LEU A 265 10.06 -7.67 11.89
N MET A 266 9.76 -6.41 11.64
CA MET A 266 9.98 -5.76 10.35
C MET A 266 11.47 -5.55 10.07
N LEU A 267 12.28 -5.17 11.07
CA LEU A 267 13.74 -5.14 10.94
C LEU A 267 14.32 -6.54 10.68
N LEU A 268 13.77 -7.57 11.33
CA LEU A 268 14.16 -8.95 11.12
C LEU A 268 13.80 -9.45 9.70
N ALA A 269 12.65 -9.04 9.16
CA ALA A 269 12.26 -9.35 7.78
C ALA A 269 13.22 -8.71 6.76
N ILE A 270 13.62 -7.44 6.96
CA ILE A 270 14.65 -6.79 6.13
C ILE A 270 15.95 -7.59 6.13
N TRP A 271 16.37 -8.02 7.32
CA TRP A 271 17.62 -8.76 7.49
C TRP A 271 17.61 -10.12 6.78
N LEU A 272 16.45 -10.78 6.71
CA LEU A 272 16.31 -12.09 6.08
C LEU A 272 16.20 -12.03 4.55
N GLU A 273 15.47 -11.05 4.00
CA GLU A 273 15.04 -11.09 2.59
C GLU A 273 15.79 -10.10 1.67
N GLY A 274 16.51 -9.11 2.22
CA GLY A 274 17.48 -8.28 1.48
C GLY A 274 16.93 -7.31 0.41
N ASP A 275 15.74 -7.54 -0.15
CA ASP A 275 15.20 -6.83 -1.33
C ASP A 275 13.81 -6.19 -1.08
N PHE A 276 13.63 -5.44 0.02
CA PHE A 276 12.38 -4.70 0.26
C PHE A 276 12.39 -3.30 -0.34
N SER A 277 11.28 -2.93 -1.02
CA SER A 277 11.07 -1.54 -1.45
C SER A 277 10.79 -0.64 -0.23
N PRO A 278 11.50 0.50 -0.06
CA PRO A 278 11.34 1.38 1.10
C PRO A 278 9.92 1.94 1.27
N ILE A 279 9.18 2.09 0.16
CA ILE A 279 7.83 2.66 0.14
C ILE A 279 6.81 1.65 0.66
N LEU A 280 6.82 0.41 0.15
CA LEU A 280 5.93 -0.66 0.63
C LEU A 280 6.14 -0.89 2.14
N PHE A 281 7.39 -0.87 2.57
CA PHE A 281 7.76 -0.95 3.97
C PHE A 281 7.10 0.15 4.81
N LEU A 282 7.14 1.40 4.37
CA LEU A 282 6.54 2.52 5.09
C LEU A 282 5.01 2.35 5.20
N PHE A 283 4.35 1.89 4.13
CA PHE A 283 2.92 1.61 4.16
C PHE A 283 2.56 0.48 5.12
N VAL A 284 3.33 -0.60 5.12
CA VAL A 284 3.12 -1.75 6.03
C VAL A 284 3.34 -1.33 7.49
N ALA A 285 4.42 -0.59 7.77
CA ALA A 285 4.71 -0.06 9.09
C ALA A 285 3.59 0.87 9.58
N LEU A 286 3.15 1.80 8.74
CA LEU A 286 2.06 2.73 9.04
C LEU A 286 0.75 1.98 9.30
N PHE A 287 0.43 0.98 8.48
CA PHE A 287 -0.75 0.14 8.66
C PHE A 287 -0.75 -0.56 10.02
N PHE A 288 0.37 -1.12 10.45
CA PHE A 288 0.47 -1.78 11.76
C PHE A 288 0.40 -0.80 12.93
N VAL A 289 1.04 0.36 12.82
CA VAL A 289 0.96 1.40 13.85
C VAL A 289 -0.48 1.87 14.00
N VAL A 290 -1.14 2.27 12.90
CA VAL A 290 -2.53 2.72 12.91
C VAL A 290 -3.46 1.62 13.40
N GLY A 291 -3.29 0.38 12.92
CA GLY A 291 -4.07 -0.77 13.38
C GLY A 291 -3.96 -1.00 14.89
N SER A 292 -2.76 -0.87 15.46
CA SER A 292 -2.54 -1.03 16.91
C SER A 292 -3.23 0.07 17.75
N MET A 293 -3.36 1.29 17.20
CA MET A 293 -4.06 2.40 17.85
C MET A 293 -5.55 2.12 18.03
N PHE A 294 -6.16 1.34 17.13
CA PHE A 294 -7.58 0.96 17.23
C PHE A 294 -7.79 -0.40 17.91
N ALA A 295 -6.90 -1.38 17.67
CA ALA A 295 -7.05 -2.71 18.23
C ALA A 295 -6.87 -2.73 19.76
N THR A 296 -5.94 -1.94 20.30
CA THR A 296 -5.66 -1.95 21.75
C THR A 296 -6.77 -1.33 22.60
N PRO A 297 -7.43 -0.21 22.27
CA PRO A 297 -8.59 0.26 23.03
C PRO A 297 -9.75 -0.72 22.96
N ILE A 298 -9.99 -1.34 21.80
CA ILE A 298 -11.04 -2.37 21.64
C ILE A 298 -10.75 -3.56 22.55
N LEU A 299 -9.52 -4.08 22.56
CA LEU A 299 -9.12 -5.17 23.46
C LEU A 299 -9.41 -4.81 24.93
N PHE A 300 -9.08 -3.59 25.35
CA PHE A 300 -9.31 -3.16 26.72
C PHE A 300 -10.79 -2.94 27.05
N LEU A 301 -11.60 -2.51 26.08
CA LEU A 301 -13.06 -2.47 26.24
C LEU A 301 -13.61 -3.88 26.43
N VAL A 302 -13.17 -4.84 25.63
CA VAL A 302 -13.56 -6.26 25.76
C VAL A 302 -13.12 -6.85 27.10
N ILE A 303 -11.89 -6.57 27.55
CA ILE A 303 -11.43 -7.01 28.88
C ILE A 303 -12.25 -6.33 29.99
N HIS A 304 -12.58 -5.05 29.82
CA HIS A 304 -13.39 -4.30 30.80
C HIS A 304 -14.82 -4.84 30.90
N THR A 305 -15.43 -5.30 29.80
CA THR A 305 -16.76 -5.90 29.82
C THR A 305 -16.73 -7.30 30.44
N ILE A 306 -15.78 -8.14 30.04
CA ILE A 306 -15.72 -9.57 30.42
C ILE A 306 -15.14 -9.77 31.83
N SER A 307 -14.08 -9.07 32.21
CA SER A 307 -13.32 -9.35 33.44
C SER A 307 -13.69 -8.40 34.60
N PRO A 308 -14.45 -8.85 35.61
CA PRO A 308 -14.73 -8.04 36.79
C PRO A 308 -13.45 -7.76 37.61
N THR A 309 -12.50 -8.71 37.62
CA THR A 309 -11.20 -8.56 38.28
C THR A 309 -10.39 -7.41 37.70
N TYR A 310 -10.39 -7.23 36.37
CA TYR A 310 -9.76 -6.09 35.73
C TYR A 310 -10.37 -4.76 36.21
N ARG A 311 -11.71 -4.68 36.28
CA ARG A 311 -12.41 -3.48 36.76
C ARG A 311 -12.03 -3.15 38.20
N GLN A 312 -12.00 -4.16 39.07
CA GLN A 312 -11.64 -3.98 40.47
C GLN A 312 -10.18 -3.53 40.62
N GLN A 313 -9.25 -4.21 39.94
CA GLN A 313 -7.83 -3.89 39.99
C GLN A 313 -7.57 -2.44 39.51
N ARG A 314 -8.26 -2.00 38.44
CA ARG A 314 -8.12 -0.63 37.91
C ARG A 314 -8.58 0.44 38.89
N ARG A 315 -9.65 0.19 39.66
CA ARG A 315 -10.12 1.10 40.72
C ARG A 315 -9.15 1.14 41.89
N GLU A 316 -8.75 -0.02 42.39
CA GLU A 316 -7.83 -0.11 43.54
C GLU A 316 -6.46 0.52 43.24
N TRP A 317 -5.95 0.36 42.01
CA TRP A 317 -4.74 1.04 41.58
C TRP A 317 -4.90 2.57 41.52
N HIS A 318 -6.02 3.07 40.99
CA HIS A 318 -6.32 4.51 41.00
C HIS A 318 -6.39 5.06 42.43
N ASP A 319 -6.99 4.32 43.36
CA ASP A 319 -7.09 4.73 44.77
C ASP A 319 -5.74 4.72 45.51
N ILE A 320 -4.79 3.90 45.05
CA ILE A 320 -3.40 3.94 45.49
C ILE A 320 -2.73 5.19 44.90
N CYS A 321 -2.77 5.41 43.59
CA CYS A 321 -2.13 6.56 42.94
C CYS A 321 -2.67 7.91 43.42
N ARG A 322 -4.00 8.06 43.61
CA ARG A 322 -4.59 9.28 44.19
C ARG A 322 -3.97 9.64 45.53
N TYR A 323 -3.71 8.63 46.36
CA TYR A 323 -3.11 8.83 47.67
C TYR A 323 -1.66 9.36 47.59
N TYR A 324 -0.94 9.10 46.49
CA TYR A 324 0.41 9.61 46.25
C TYR A 324 0.43 11.02 45.63
N TYR A 325 -0.55 11.38 44.81
CA TYR A 325 -0.51 12.60 43.97
C TYR A 325 -1.47 13.72 44.39
N LEU A 326 -2.30 13.54 45.42
CA LEU A 326 -3.11 14.63 45.99
C LEU A 326 -2.35 15.32 47.13
N PRO A 327 -1.94 16.59 47.00
CA PRO A 327 -1.74 17.45 48.15
C PRO A 327 -3.10 17.63 48.82
N SER A 328 -3.13 17.63 50.15
CA SER A 328 -4.31 18.00 50.92
C SER A 328 -4.62 19.49 50.77
N SER A 329 -5.22 19.89 49.64
CA SER A 329 -5.84 21.19 49.46
C SER A 329 -6.77 21.15 48.25
N SER A 330 -8.07 21.12 48.53
CA SER A 330 -9.16 21.80 47.81
C SER A 330 -8.91 22.17 46.35
N PHE A 331 -9.61 21.49 45.41
CA PHE A 331 -10.22 22.21 44.29
C PHE A 331 -11.48 21.50 43.79
N SER A 332 -12.47 22.35 43.53
CA SER A 332 -13.84 22.11 43.10
C SER A 332 -13.97 21.14 41.94
N SER A 333 -15.02 20.31 42.02
CA SER A 333 -15.69 19.71 40.89
C SER A 333 -15.99 20.74 39.80
N SER A 334 -15.58 20.45 38.57
CA SER A 334 -16.30 20.89 37.39
C SER A 334 -16.71 19.65 36.62
N ASP A 335 -18.00 19.34 36.73
CA ASP A 335 -18.72 18.53 35.78
C ASP A 335 -18.51 19.09 34.37
N PHE A 336 -18.16 18.23 33.42
CA PHE A 336 -18.38 18.51 32.00
C PHE A 336 -19.29 17.42 31.45
N SER A 337 -20.59 17.66 31.63
CA SER A 337 -21.64 17.13 30.77
C SER A 337 -21.72 17.93 29.46
N SER A 338 -22.37 17.32 28.47
CA SER A 338 -22.80 17.87 27.16
C SER A 338 -21.77 17.74 26.01
N SER A 339 -22.13 17.39 24.78
CA SER A 339 -23.45 17.15 24.17
C SER A 339 -23.25 16.63 22.75
N SER A 340 -24.17 15.77 22.31
CA SER A 340 -24.49 15.54 20.90
C SER A 340 -24.84 16.84 20.18
N SER A 341 -24.28 17.04 18.98
CA SER A 341 -24.97 17.81 17.94
C SER A 341 -24.68 17.18 16.58
N SER A 342 -25.79 16.81 15.93
CA SER A 342 -25.89 16.43 14.53
C SER A 342 -25.83 17.67 13.65
N SER A 343 -25.09 17.60 12.55
CA SER A 343 -25.37 18.41 11.37
C SER A 343 -25.20 17.55 10.11
N SER A 344 -26.33 17.35 9.45
CA SER A 344 -26.46 16.84 8.09
C SER A 344 -26.11 17.95 7.11
N SER A 345 -25.30 17.65 6.11
CA SER A 345 -25.37 18.32 4.81
C SER A 345 -25.13 17.32 3.69
N SER A 346 -26.22 16.98 3.03
CA SER A 346 -26.29 16.31 1.74
C SER A 346 -25.86 17.25 0.62
N SER A 347 -25.08 16.74 -0.32
CA SER A 347 -25.04 17.25 -1.69
C SER A 347 -24.74 16.10 -2.62
N ASP A 348 -25.80 15.61 -3.27
CA ASP A 348 -25.73 14.78 -4.46
C ASP A 348 -25.09 15.56 -5.61
N SER A 349 -24.22 14.91 -6.36
CA SER A 349 -24.12 15.16 -7.80
C SER A 349 -23.76 13.86 -8.51
N SER A 350 -24.74 13.37 -9.25
CA SER A 350 -24.69 12.26 -10.18
C SER A 350 -24.33 12.75 -11.57
N SER A 351 -23.28 12.20 -12.16
CA SER A 351 -23.02 12.07 -13.61
C SER A 351 -21.66 11.39 -13.75
N GLY A 352 -21.39 10.37 -14.55
CA GLY A 352 -22.07 9.76 -15.68
C GLY A 352 -20.96 9.14 -16.54
N GLY A 353 -21.10 7.86 -16.87
CA GLY A 353 -20.43 7.11 -17.95
C GLY A 353 -18.96 7.41 -18.31
N GLY A 354 -18.06 6.43 -18.11
CA GLY A 354 -16.78 6.36 -18.81
C GLY A 354 -16.01 5.11 -18.43
N GLY A 355 -15.75 4.22 -19.40
CA GLY A 355 -15.24 2.87 -19.20
C GLY A 355 -13.92 2.78 -18.42
N GLY A 356 -13.82 1.75 -17.58
CA GLY A 356 -12.58 1.39 -16.90
C GLY A 356 -11.49 1.01 -17.89
N SER A 357 -10.44 1.82 -17.94
CA SER A 357 -9.12 1.45 -18.45
C SER A 357 -8.13 2.20 -17.56
N SER A 358 -7.60 1.46 -16.60
CA SER A 358 -6.65 1.97 -15.62
C SER A 358 -5.36 1.19 -15.87
N GLY A 359 -4.31 1.87 -16.36
CA GLY A 359 -2.97 1.30 -16.48
C GLY A 359 -2.43 1.03 -15.09
N GLY A 360 -2.05 -0.22 -14.82
CA GLY A 360 -1.66 -0.68 -13.50
C GLY A 360 -0.24 -0.26 -13.11
N GLY A 361 0.65 -0.29 -14.09
CA GLY A 361 2.04 0.07 -13.91
C GLY A 361 2.80 -0.21 -15.20
N GLY A 362 4.06 0.16 -15.23
CA GLY A 362 4.92 -0.15 -16.36
C GLY A 362 6.31 0.43 -16.21
N ALA A 363 7.27 -0.15 -16.93
CA ALA A 363 8.64 0.32 -16.93
C ALA A 363 9.07 0.78 -18.32
N SER A 364 9.77 1.91 -18.38
CA SER A 364 10.41 2.43 -19.58
C SER A 364 11.93 2.19 -19.54
N GLY A 365 12.54 2.18 -20.72
CA GLY A 365 13.99 2.20 -20.88
C GLY A 365 14.39 2.77 -22.23
N SER A 366 15.56 3.39 -22.27
CA SER A 366 16.18 3.95 -23.48
C SER A 366 17.46 3.18 -23.82
N TRP A 367 17.87 3.20 -25.09
CA TRP A 367 19.09 2.51 -25.53
C TRP A 367 20.05 3.38 -26.35
#